data_AF-A0A0Q9ETC2-F1
#
_entry.id   AF-A0A0Q9ETC2-F1
#
_cell.length_a   1.000
_cell.length_b   1.000
_cell.length_c   1.000
_cell.angle_alpha   90.00
_cell.angle_beta   90.00
_cell.angle_gamma   90.00
#
_symmetry.space_group_name_H-M   'P 1'
#
loop_
_entity.id
_entity.type
_entity.pdbx_description
1 polymer ?
#
loop_
_entity_poly.entity_id
_entity_poly.type
_entity_poly.pdbx_seq_one_letter_code
_entity_poly.pdbx_strand_id
1 'polypeptide(L)'
;MTIRTSTAALSLLLLSAALIGGCRLERSALNGMGQVTPMQYCPGDTATASYDLLREETCPADVDCAMHFPTMNITSAPEVFPPRTVRAFADSFTFSPTGDSVAVTFDIDRDAVTIPTARFDGSTRIFVQRTNLRDHTHTMTRYTGSDHELLHDGMCAGSTPVNAPAEIPGPPQLSPSVRLVELCNINGVPVSVEMSSTSGSFSATLTPGQCLAPGAGGVPAGIDSARVVNVRSLIPDPAAHCSALDGAIPPAALRTRVRLACR
;
A
#
# COMPACT_ATOMS: atom_id res chain seq x y z
N MET A 1 -36.03 -10.26 50.22
CA MET A 1 -36.03 -9.18 49.21
C MET A 1 -34.85 -9.46 48.30
N THR A 2 -35.11 -10.06 47.14
CA THR A 2 -34.10 -10.70 46.29
C THR A 2 -33.96 -9.87 45.03
N ILE A 3 -32.85 -9.14 44.88
CA ILE A 3 -32.60 -8.32 43.70
C ILE A 3 -31.97 -9.23 42.63
N ARG A 4 -32.78 -9.63 41.64
CA ARG A 4 -32.30 -10.22 40.38
C ARG A 4 -31.73 -9.10 39.53
N THR A 5 -30.41 -9.02 39.42
CA THR A 5 -29.73 -8.17 38.45
C THR A 5 -29.83 -8.81 37.06
N SER A 6 -30.40 -8.05 36.15
CA SER A 6 -30.76 -8.42 34.78
C SER A 6 -29.52 -8.69 33.93
N THR A 7 -29.39 -9.91 33.42
CA THR A 7 -28.42 -10.34 32.40
C THR A 7 -28.63 -9.66 31.04
N ALA A 8 -29.69 -8.85 30.86
CA ALA A 8 -29.96 -8.14 29.61
C ALA A 8 -29.04 -6.92 29.37
N ALA A 9 -28.36 -6.41 30.41
CA ALA A 9 -27.53 -5.22 30.28
C ALA A 9 -26.14 -5.48 29.67
N LEU A 10 -25.60 -6.70 29.81
CA LEU A 10 -24.29 -7.04 29.23
C LEU A 10 -24.35 -7.32 27.72
N SER A 11 -25.48 -7.79 27.21
CA SER A 11 -25.65 -8.13 25.79
C SER A 11 -25.70 -6.89 24.88
N LEU A 12 -26.15 -5.75 25.39
CA LEU A 12 -26.24 -4.51 24.61
C LEU A 12 -24.90 -3.78 24.43
N LEU A 13 -23.96 -3.92 25.38
CA LEU A 13 -22.64 -3.28 25.30
C LEU A 13 -21.68 -4.00 24.34
N LEU A 14 -21.91 -5.30 24.07
CA LEU A 14 -21.11 -6.09 23.12
C LEU A 14 -21.50 -5.86 21.65
N LEU A 15 -22.71 -5.37 21.36
CA LEU A 15 -23.09 -4.97 19.99
C LEU A 15 -22.62 -3.55 19.63
N SER A 16 -22.28 -2.70 20.59
CA SER A 16 -21.84 -1.32 20.32
C SER A 16 -20.35 -1.23 19.96
N ALA A 17 -19.53 -2.21 20.36
CA ALA A 17 -18.10 -2.23 20.05
C ALA A 17 -17.79 -2.74 18.62
N ALA A 18 -18.70 -3.53 18.02
CA ALA A 18 -18.54 -4.03 16.65
C ALA A 18 -18.86 -2.97 15.56
N LEU A 19 -19.39 -1.80 15.93
CA LEU A 19 -19.74 -0.72 15.00
C LEU A 19 -18.66 0.38 14.89
N ILE A 20 -17.58 0.30 15.68
CA ILE A 20 -16.50 1.32 15.70
C ILE A 20 -15.19 0.79 15.09
N GLY A 21 -15.08 -0.52 14.90
CA GLY A 21 -14.12 -1.12 13.98
C GLY A 21 -14.56 -0.86 12.54
N GLY A 22 -14.57 0.42 12.15
CA GLY A 22 -14.78 0.82 10.78
C GLY A 22 -13.78 0.04 9.94
N CYS A 23 -14.28 -0.97 9.22
CA CYS A 23 -13.75 -1.26 7.90
C CYS A 23 -13.71 0.10 7.20
N ARG A 24 -12.53 0.74 7.22
CA ARG A 24 -12.12 1.59 6.13
C ARG A 24 -12.13 0.65 4.93
N LEU A 25 -13.31 0.47 4.35
CA LEU A 25 -13.44 0.28 2.92
C LEU A 25 -12.60 1.41 2.35
N GLU A 26 -11.40 1.03 1.93
CA GLU A 26 -10.50 1.89 1.21
C GLU A 26 -11.34 2.42 0.06
N ARG A 27 -11.75 3.69 0.19
CA ARG A 27 -12.62 4.34 -0.80
C ARG A 27 -11.88 4.55 -2.13
N SER A 28 -10.64 4.09 -2.26
CA SER A 28 -9.98 3.83 -3.55
C SER A 28 -10.78 2.84 -4.42
N ALA A 29 -11.58 1.95 -3.82
CA ALA A 29 -12.51 1.10 -4.56
C ALA A 29 -13.77 1.84 -5.07
N LEU A 30 -13.97 3.12 -4.72
CA LEU A 30 -14.98 3.97 -5.35
C LEU A 30 -14.44 4.54 -6.68
N ASN A 31 -14.48 3.69 -7.71
CA ASN A 31 -14.71 4.07 -9.11
C ASN A 31 -13.88 5.24 -9.66
N GLY A 32 -12.56 5.26 -9.42
CA GLY A 32 -11.63 5.99 -10.28
C GLY A 32 -11.27 5.11 -11.47
N MET A 33 -11.51 5.58 -12.69
CA MET A 33 -11.05 4.90 -13.89
C MET A 33 -9.56 5.18 -14.11
N GLY A 34 -8.81 4.13 -14.41
CA GLY A 34 -7.37 4.24 -14.60
C GLY A 34 -6.59 4.24 -13.28
N GLN A 35 -5.28 4.36 -13.42
CA GLN A 35 -4.32 4.50 -12.33
C GLN A 35 -3.02 5.06 -12.89
N VAL A 36 -2.23 5.69 -12.01
CA VAL A 36 -0.89 6.14 -12.35
C VAL A 36 0.09 5.75 -11.24
N THR A 37 1.21 5.15 -11.64
CA THR A 37 2.19 4.58 -10.72
C THR A 37 3.60 5.02 -11.11
N PRO A 38 4.44 5.50 -10.18
CA PRO A 38 4.15 5.70 -8.77
C PRO A 38 3.30 6.96 -8.51
N MET A 39 2.61 7.02 -7.37
CA MET A 39 1.87 8.24 -6.97
C MET A 39 2.81 9.39 -6.58
N GLN A 40 3.98 9.07 -6.02
CA GLN A 40 5.04 10.03 -5.72
C GLN A 40 6.33 9.61 -6.41
N TYR A 41 6.93 10.50 -7.21
CA TYR A 41 8.06 10.18 -8.07
C TYR A 41 9.32 10.98 -7.73
N CYS A 42 10.48 10.42 -8.05
CA CYS A 42 11.76 11.11 -8.03
C CYS A 42 12.08 11.72 -9.39
N PRO A 43 12.89 12.80 -9.44
CA PRO A 43 13.38 13.34 -10.70
C PRO A 43 14.10 12.28 -11.53
N GLY A 44 13.77 12.17 -12.82
CA GLY A 44 14.35 11.18 -13.74
C GLY A 44 13.63 9.83 -13.78
N ASP A 45 12.64 9.62 -12.93
CA ASP A 45 11.85 8.40 -12.95
C ASP A 45 10.96 8.28 -14.19
N THR A 46 10.55 7.05 -14.45
CA THR A 46 9.46 6.74 -15.37
C THR A 46 8.21 6.41 -14.56
N ALA A 47 7.07 6.94 -14.99
CA ALA A 47 5.78 6.57 -14.46
C ALA A 47 4.93 5.87 -15.51
N THR A 48 3.95 5.09 -15.05
CA THR A 48 3.03 4.32 -15.87
C THR A 48 1.61 4.82 -15.65
N ALA A 49 0.92 5.23 -16.72
CA ALA A 49 -0.53 5.42 -16.73
C ALA A 49 -1.16 4.16 -17.33
N SER A 50 -2.20 3.64 -16.69
CA SER A 50 -2.90 2.44 -17.18
C SER A 50 -4.36 2.47 -16.81
N TYR A 51 -5.18 1.75 -17.57
CA TYR A 51 -6.55 1.45 -17.20
C TYR A 51 -6.88 0.01 -17.61
N ASP A 52 -7.76 -0.63 -16.84
CA ASP A 52 -8.27 -1.96 -17.15
C ASP A 52 -9.75 -2.06 -16.77
N LEU A 53 -10.60 -2.15 -17.80
CA LEU A 53 -12.05 -2.32 -17.65
C LEU A 53 -12.46 -3.79 -17.64
N LEU A 54 -11.61 -4.70 -18.14
CA LEU A 54 -11.85 -6.14 -18.15
C LEU A 54 -11.86 -6.68 -16.71
N ARG A 55 -10.86 -6.30 -15.90
CA ARG A 55 -10.59 -6.89 -14.59
C ARG A 55 -10.42 -8.41 -14.72
N GLU A 56 -11.36 -9.19 -14.18
CA GLU A 56 -11.33 -10.66 -14.21
C GLU A 56 -11.92 -11.23 -15.51
N GLU A 57 -12.57 -10.41 -16.33
CA GLU A 57 -13.15 -10.87 -17.59
C GLU A 57 -12.08 -10.96 -18.67
N THR A 58 -12.32 -11.80 -19.68
CA THR A 58 -11.45 -11.88 -20.86
C THR A 58 -12.31 -11.81 -22.11
N CYS A 59 -11.78 -11.15 -23.13
CA CYS A 59 -12.38 -11.17 -24.46
C CYS A 59 -12.28 -12.60 -25.03
N PRO A 60 -13.41 -13.28 -25.31
CA PRO A 60 -13.39 -14.61 -25.90
C PRO A 60 -12.92 -14.56 -27.36
N ALA A 61 -12.19 -15.59 -27.79
CA ALA A 61 -11.67 -15.67 -29.17
C ALA A 61 -12.77 -15.81 -30.24
N ASP A 62 -13.97 -16.24 -29.85
CA ASP A 62 -15.13 -16.45 -30.73
C ASP A 62 -16.06 -15.22 -30.81
N VAL A 63 -15.67 -14.09 -30.21
CA VAL A 63 -16.40 -12.82 -30.24
C VAL A 63 -15.52 -11.69 -30.78
N ASP A 64 -16.06 -10.88 -31.69
CA ASP A 64 -15.42 -9.62 -32.08
C ASP A 64 -15.61 -8.56 -30.99
N CYS A 65 -14.72 -8.57 -29.99
CA CYS A 65 -14.74 -7.59 -28.92
C CYS A 65 -14.45 -6.16 -29.37
N ALA A 66 -13.83 -5.96 -30.55
CA ALA A 66 -13.52 -4.62 -31.03
C ALA A 66 -14.78 -3.79 -31.27
N MET A 67 -15.91 -4.46 -31.56
CA MET A 67 -17.24 -3.83 -31.64
C MET A 67 -17.72 -3.24 -30.32
N HIS A 68 -17.20 -3.73 -29.19
CA HIS A 68 -17.59 -3.33 -27.84
C HIS A 68 -16.57 -2.42 -27.15
N PHE A 69 -15.43 -2.13 -27.79
CA PHE A 69 -14.41 -1.29 -27.20
C PHE A 69 -14.93 0.12 -26.91
N PRO A 70 -14.71 0.64 -25.67
CA PRO A 70 -14.86 2.06 -25.40
C PRO A 70 -13.77 2.87 -26.08
N THR A 71 -13.99 4.17 -26.16
CA THR A 71 -12.95 5.13 -26.52
C THR A 71 -12.47 5.82 -25.26
N MET A 72 -11.17 5.78 -25.02
CA MET A 72 -10.49 6.41 -23.88
C MET A 72 -9.64 7.57 -24.37
N ASN A 73 -9.88 8.78 -23.88
CA ASN A 73 -9.01 9.92 -24.03
C ASN A 73 -8.13 10.05 -22.78
N ILE A 74 -6.82 10.16 -22.98
CA ILE A 74 -5.85 10.27 -21.90
C ILE A 74 -5.01 11.52 -22.12
N THR A 75 -5.05 12.43 -21.15
CA THR A 75 -4.36 13.72 -21.19
C THR A 75 -3.54 13.94 -19.92
N SER A 76 -2.57 14.85 -19.99
CA SER A 76 -1.80 15.28 -18.81
C SER A 76 -1.76 16.79 -18.62
N ALA A 77 -1.64 17.22 -17.37
CA ALA A 77 -1.43 18.62 -16.98
C ALA A 77 -0.35 18.70 -15.88
N PRO A 78 0.80 19.38 -16.13
CA PRO A 78 1.24 19.90 -17.42
C PRO A 78 1.38 18.79 -18.46
N GLU A 79 1.43 19.16 -19.74
CA GLU A 79 1.59 18.18 -20.82
C GLU A 79 2.97 17.53 -20.72
N VAL A 80 3.01 16.27 -20.25
CA VAL A 80 4.22 15.43 -20.16
C VAL A 80 4.23 14.31 -21.19
N PHE A 81 3.10 14.10 -21.87
CA PHE A 81 2.96 13.27 -23.05
C PHE A 81 1.86 13.86 -23.95
N PRO A 82 1.94 13.67 -25.28
CA PRO A 82 0.88 14.12 -26.20
C PRO A 82 -0.45 13.45 -25.86
N PRO A 83 -1.61 14.15 -25.93
CA PRO A 83 -2.93 13.55 -25.76
C PRO A 83 -3.11 12.28 -26.59
N ARG A 84 -3.69 11.25 -25.96
CA ARG A 84 -3.89 9.93 -26.59
C ARG A 84 -5.36 9.58 -26.65
N THR A 85 -5.77 8.95 -27.74
CA THR A 85 -7.09 8.33 -27.87
C THR A 85 -6.90 6.85 -28.16
N VAL A 86 -7.49 6.01 -27.32
CA VAL A 86 -7.31 4.55 -27.37
C VAL A 86 -8.68 3.89 -27.45
N ARG A 87 -8.82 2.93 -28.37
CA ARG A 87 -10.03 2.12 -28.51
C ARG A 87 -9.73 0.68 -28.09
N ALA A 88 -9.82 0.43 -26.79
CA ALA A 88 -9.55 -0.87 -26.17
C ALA A 88 -10.14 -0.92 -24.75
N PHE A 89 -10.37 -2.12 -24.20
CA PHE A 89 -10.81 -2.28 -22.81
C PHE A 89 -9.71 -2.00 -21.77
N ALA A 90 -8.45 -2.10 -22.18
CA ALA A 90 -7.29 -1.83 -21.33
C ALA A 90 -6.16 -1.25 -22.19
N ASP A 91 -5.38 -0.35 -21.60
CA ASP A 91 -4.11 0.13 -22.15
C ASP A 91 -3.16 0.50 -21.01
N SER A 92 -1.87 0.53 -21.31
CA SER A 92 -0.83 0.94 -20.39
C SER A 92 0.33 1.55 -21.13
N PHE A 93 0.89 2.63 -20.60
CA PHE A 93 2.06 3.28 -21.17
C PHE A 93 2.88 4.02 -20.15
N THR A 94 4.14 4.22 -20.50
CA THR A 94 5.10 4.93 -19.68
C THR A 94 5.36 6.34 -20.18
N PHE A 95 5.69 7.23 -19.26
CA PHE A 95 6.11 8.61 -19.53
C PHE A 95 7.04 9.12 -18.41
N SER A 96 7.76 10.20 -18.67
CA SER A 96 8.66 10.82 -17.68
C SER A 96 8.02 12.11 -17.15
N PRO A 97 7.60 12.15 -15.87
CA PRO A 97 7.03 13.37 -15.29
C PRO A 97 8.12 14.44 -15.13
N THR A 98 7.80 15.69 -15.47
CA THR A 98 8.77 16.81 -15.48
C THR A 98 8.47 17.91 -14.44
N GLY A 99 7.24 17.98 -13.93
CA GLY A 99 6.81 18.99 -12.95
C GLY A 99 7.11 18.64 -11.49
N ASP A 100 6.55 19.43 -10.56
CA ASP A 100 6.39 19.05 -9.14
C ASP A 100 5.07 18.29 -8.91
N SER A 101 4.11 18.45 -9.82
CA SER A 101 2.84 17.76 -9.83
C SER A 101 2.42 17.53 -11.28
N VAL A 102 1.91 16.34 -11.56
CA VAL A 102 1.37 15.96 -12.87
C VAL A 102 0.00 15.31 -12.63
N ALA A 103 -1.03 15.89 -13.22
CA ALA A 103 -2.35 15.31 -13.29
C ALA A 103 -2.48 14.52 -14.60
N VAL A 104 -2.97 13.29 -14.53
CA VAL A 104 -3.33 12.46 -15.67
C VAL A 104 -4.83 12.20 -15.62
N THR A 105 -5.52 12.57 -16.68
CA THR A 105 -6.98 12.40 -16.79
C THR A 105 -7.28 11.26 -17.75
N PHE A 106 -8.16 10.36 -17.32
CA PHE A 106 -8.79 9.32 -18.12
C PHE A 106 -10.25 9.73 -18.34
N ASP A 107 -10.60 10.03 -19.59
CA ASP A 107 -11.93 10.44 -20.05
C ASP A 107 -12.48 9.34 -20.96
N ILE A 108 -13.66 8.83 -20.62
CA ILE A 108 -14.30 7.75 -21.38
C ILE A 108 -15.50 8.28 -22.15
N ASP A 109 -15.70 7.80 -23.38
CA ASP A 109 -16.82 8.19 -24.23
C ASP A 109 -18.21 7.76 -23.73
N ARG A 110 -18.31 7.05 -22.59
CA ARG A 110 -19.55 6.47 -22.07
C ARG A 110 -19.50 6.11 -20.59
N ASP A 111 -20.65 6.19 -19.93
CA ASP A 111 -20.82 5.86 -18.51
C ASP A 111 -20.92 4.34 -18.23
N ALA A 112 -21.04 3.53 -19.28
CA ALA A 112 -21.10 2.08 -19.18
C ALA A 112 -20.46 1.35 -20.36
N VAL A 113 -19.75 0.26 -20.05
CA VAL A 113 -19.05 -0.59 -21.03
C VAL A 113 -19.56 -2.01 -20.94
N THR A 114 -19.95 -2.57 -22.08
CA THR A 114 -20.39 -3.96 -22.22
C THR A 114 -19.19 -4.83 -22.59
N ILE A 115 -18.97 -5.90 -21.83
CA ILE A 115 -17.86 -6.83 -21.99
C ILE A 115 -18.43 -8.21 -22.29
N PRO A 116 -18.23 -8.75 -23.50
CA PRO A 116 -18.56 -10.13 -23.79
C PRO A 116 -17.71 -11.05 -22.93
N THR A 117 -18.31 -12.10 -22.36
CA THR A 117 -17.58 -13.07 -21.53
C THR A 117 -17.52 -14.44 -22.20
N ALA A 118 -16.62 -15.30 -21.71
CA ALA A 118 -16.55 -16.70 -22.16
C ALA A 118 -17.69 -17.58 -21.61
N ARG A 119 -18.54 -17.02 -20.74
CA ARG A 119 -19.59 -17.74 -20.03
C ARG A 119 -20.93 -17.66 -20.77
N PHE A 120 -21.74 -18.69 -20.59
CA PHE A 120 -23.07 -18.81 -21.18
C PHE A 120 -24.11 -19.17 -20.11
N ASP A 121 -25.32 -18.66 -20.30
CA ASP A 121 -26.54 -19.09 -19.61
C ASP A 121 -27.42 -19.83 -20.63
N GLY A 122 -27.39 -21.16 -20.57
CA GLY A 122 -27.94 -22.02 -21.62
C GLY A 122 -27.26 -21.78 -22.97
N SER A 123 -28.01 -21.31 -23.95
CA SER A 123 -27.51 -20.98 -25.29
C SER A 123 -27.12 -19.50 -25.46
N THR A 124 -27.33 -18.66 -24.45
CA THR A 124 -27.10 -17.21 -24.54
C THR A 124 -25.79 -16.83 -23.85
N ARG A 125 -24.96 -16.03 -24.52
CA ARG A 125 -23.72 -15.54 -23.91
C ARG A 125 -24.02 -14.54 -22.81
N ILE A 126 -23.29 -14.65 -21.71
CA ILE A 126 -23.34 -13.67 -20.62
C ILE A 126 -22.48 -12.46 -20.99
N PHE A 127 -23.08 -11.28 -20.89
CA PHE A 127 -22.37 -10.01 -21.00
C PHE A 127 -22.27 -9.38 -19.63
N VAL A 128 -21.07 -8.90 -19.30
CA VAL A 128 -20.84 -8.14 -18.08
C VAL A 128 -20.85 -6.66 -18.44
N GLN A 129 -21.59 -5.87 -17.67
CA GLN A 129 -21.62 -4.43 -17.82
C GLN A 129 -20.84 -3.78 -16.69
N ARG A 130 -19.85 -2.96 -17.03
CA ARG A 130 -19.24 -2.02 -16.10
C ARG A 130 -20.05 -0.73 -16.18
N THR A 131 -20.62 -0.29 -15.08
CA THR A 131 -21.46 0.91 -14.99
C THR A 131 -20.84 1.91 -14.03
N ASN A 132 -21.37 3.14 -14.01
CA ASN A 132 -20.84 4.24 -13.21
C ASN A 132 -19.39 4.57 -13.53
N LEU A 133 -19.00 4.37 -14.79
CA LEU A 133 -17.73 4.84 -15.31
C LEU A 133 -17.81 6.36 -15.39
N ARG A 134 -16.81 7.03 -14.85
CA ARG A 134 -16.71 8.48 -14.84
C ARG A 134 -15.27 8.87 -15.10
N ASP A 135 -15.11 10.03 -15.70
CA ASP A 135 -13.81 10.63 -15.89
C ASP A 135 -13.10 10.74 -14.56
N HIS A 136 -11.81 10.43 -14.58
CA HIS A 136 -11.02 10.44 -13.36
C HIS A 136 -9.65 11.04 -13.62
N THR A 137 -9.23 11.90 -12.71
CA THR A 137 -7.93 12.55 -12.75
C THR A 137 -7.09 12.08 -11.59
N HIS A 138 -6.00 11.39 -11.90
CA HIS A 138 -4.99 11.00 -10.93
C HIS A 138 -3.90 12.05 -10.88
N THR A 139 -3.59 12.53 -9.69
CA THR A 139 -2.46 13.45 -9.49
C THR A 139 -1.29 12.70 -8.88
N MET A 140 -0.15 12.78 -9.53
CA MET A 140 1.14 12.32 -9.02
C MET A 140 2.02 13.51 -8.69
N THR A 141 2.83 13.38 -7.65
CA THR A 141 3.63 14.50 -7.12
C THR A 141 5.09 14.14 -6.99
N ARG A 142 5.96 15.14 -7.13
CA ARG A 142 7.39 14.97 -6.90
C ARG A 142 7.62 14.72 -5.42
N TYR A 143 8.37 13.68 -5.12
CA TYR A 143 8.74 13.33 -3.77
C TYR A 143 9.86 14.25 -3.27
N THR A 144 9.60 15.00 -2.20
CA THR A 144 10.56 15.95 -1.61
C THR A 144 11.29 15.39 -0.38
N GLY A 145 11.09 14.11 -0.07
CA GLY A 145 11.55 13.48 1.17
C GLY A 145 10.50 13.51 2.27
N SER A 146 10.55 12.52 3.16
CA SER A 146 9.68 12.43 4.32
C SER A 146 10.31 11.60 5.43
N ASP A 147 9.90 11.91 6.65
CA ASP A 147 10.17 11.11 7.83
C ASP A 147 8.92 10.28 8.15
N HIS A 148 9.10 8.99 8.37
CA HIS A 148 8.03 8.08 8.78
C HIS A 148 8.39 7.44 10.11
N GLU A 149 7.42 7.42 11.02
CA GLU A 149 7.51 6.57 12.19
C GLU A 149 7.03 5.17 11.82
N LEU A 150 7.82 4.17 12.19
CA LEU A 150 7.48 2.76 12.08
C LEU A 150 7.15 2.22 13.47
N LEU A 151 5.94 1.69 13.60
CA LEU A 151 5.47 1.05 14.82
C LEU A 151 5.69 -0.46 14.71
N HIS A 152 6.35 -1.03 15.72
CA HIS A 152 6.63 -2.45 15.85
C HIS A 152 5.81 -2.99 17.02
N ASP A 153 4.55 -3.31 16.76
CA ASP A 153 3.62 -3.78 17.78
C ASP A 153 4.13 -5.06 18.45
N GLY A 154 3.96 -5.15 19.77
CA GLY A 154 4.24 -6.38 20.48
C GLY A 154 3.24 -7.46 20.12
N MET A 155 3.73 -8.68 19.92
CA MET A 155 2.90 -9.85 19.63
C MET A 155 3.52 -11.11 20.24
N CYS A 156 2.74 -12.18 20.24
CA CYS A 156 3.20 -13.51 20.64
C CYS A 156 3.36 -14.40 19.41
N ALA A 157 4.61 -14.80 19.12
CA ALA A 157 4.92 -15.81 18.11
C ALA A 157 5.02 -17.17 18.81
N GLY A 158 3.88 -17.87 18.92
CA GLY A 158 3.77 -19.05 19.77
C GLY A 158 3.97 -18.68 21.24
N SER A 159 4.93 -19.32 21.92
CA SER A 159 5.30 -19.03 23.31
C SER A 159 6.35 -17.92 23.47
N THR A 160 6.77 -17.27 22.38
CA THR A 160 7.83 -16.25 22.42
C THR A 160 7.26 -14.84 22.22
N PRO A 161 7.50 -13.92 23.18
CA PRO A 161 7.19 -12.50 22.99
C PRO A 161 8.12 -11.89 21.93
N VAL A 162 7.56 -11.24 20.91
CA VAL A 162 8.31 -10.61 19.81
C VAL A 162 7.65 -9.28 19.41
N ASN A 163 8.36 -8.45 18.64
CA ASN A 163 7.77 -7.28 17.99
C ASN A 163 7.55 -7.56 16.51
N ALA A 164 6.43 -7.09 15.97
CA ALA A 164 6.09 -7.23 14.57
C ALA A 164 7.07 -6.46 13.66
N PRO A 165 7.39 -6.99 12.47
CA PRO A 165 8.08 -6.21 11.44
C PRO A 165 7.25 -5.00 11.04
N ALA A 166 7.92 -3.91 10.67
CA ALA A 166 7.29 -2.77 10.04
C ALA A 166 7.78 -2.58 8.61
N GLU A 167 6.87 -2.19 7.73
CA GLU A 167 7.16 -1.92 6.32
C GLU A 167 7.50 -0.45 6.12
N ILE A 168 8.58 -0.20 5.37
CA ILE A 168 8.92 1.12 4.86
C ILE A 168 8.08 1.37 3.60
N PRO A 169 7.37 2.51 3.51
CA PRO A 169 6.60 2.85 2.31
C PRO A 169 7.41 2.71 1.01
N GLY A 170 6.78 2.16 -0.02
CA GLY A 170 7.42 1.85 -1.30
C GLY A 170 6.43 1.87 -2.46
N PRO A 171 6.79 1.26 -3.60
CA PRO A 171 5.87 1.11 -4.74
C PRO A 171 4.59 0.35 -4.34
N PRO A 172 3.41 0.70 -4.91
CA PRO A 172 3.18 1.68 -5.98
C PRO A 172 3.03 3.13 -5.48
N GLN A 173 3.00 3.37 -4.17
CA GLN A 173 2.79 4.71 -3.63
C GLN A 173 4.01 5.61 -3.85
N LEU A 174 5.19 5.13 -3.50
CA LEU A 174 6.46 5.82 -3.69
C LEU A 174 7.23 5.22 -4.86
N SER A 175 8.04 6.05 -5.49
CA SER A 175 8.91 5.62 -6.57
C SER A 175 9.87 4.49 -6.15
N PRO A 176 10.21 3.58 -7.08
CA PRO A 176 11.26 2.59 -6.88
C PRO A 176 12.65 3.20 -6.74
N SER A 177 12.84 4.51 -6.89
CA SER A 177 14.08 5.27 -6.67
C SER A 177 14.11 5.96 -5.30
N VAL A 178 13.02 5.93 -4.53
CA VAL A 178 13.06 6.37 -3.12
C VAL A 178 13.87 5.36 -2.29
N ARG A 179 14.85 5.86 -1.54
CA ARG A 179 15.77 5.07 -0.72
C ARG A 179 15.74 5.51 0.74
N LEU A 180 16.02 4.56 1.62
CA LEU A 180 16.31 4.81 3.02
C LEU A 180 17.61 5.61 3.13
N VAL A 181 17.56 6.74 3.81
CA VAL A 181 18.72 7.60 4.08
C VAL A 181 19.13 7.53 5.54
N GLU A 182 18.18 7.27 6.43
CA GLU A 182 18.43 7.18 7.85
C GLU A 182 17.38 6.32 8.55
N LEU A 183 17.80 5.53 9.54
CA LEU A 183 16.91 4.82 10.46
C LEU A 183 17.35 5.07 11.89
N CYS A 184 16.48 5.66 12.71
CA CYS A 184 16.75 6.06 14.08
C CYS A 184 15.95 5.25 15.09
N ASN A 185 16.60 4.88 16.19
CA ASN A 185 15.92 4.37 17.37
C ASN A 185 15.37 5.55 18.19
N ILE A 186 14.04 5.65 18.27
CA ILE A 186 13.36 6.69 19.06
C ILE A 186 12.76 6.15 20.37
N ASN A 187 13.11 4.92 20.74
CA ASN A 187 12.73 4.32 22.03
C ASN A 187 13.65 4.79 23.16
N GLY A 188 13.18 4.62 24.41
CA GLY A 188 14.00 4.80 25.61
C GLY A 188 14.95 3.63 25.92
N VAL A 189 14.97 2.58 25.09
CA VAL A 189 15.78 1.36 25.28
C VAL A 189 16.64 1.06 24.05
N PRO A 190 17.81 0.42 24.22
CA PRO A 190 18.61 -0.03 23.08
C PRO A 190 17.89 -1.17 22.34
N VAL A 191 17.95 -1.13 21.02
CA VAL A 191 17.30 -2.12 20.14
C VAL A 191 18.30 -2.74 19.18
N SER A 192 18.05 -3.98 18.78
CA SER A 192 18.68 -4.61 17.62
C SER A 192 17.72 -4.51 16.45
N VAL A 193 18.16 -3.85 15.39
CA VAL A 193 17.41 -3.72 14.13
C VAL A 193 17.97 -4.71 13.13
N GLU A 194 17.09 -5.30 12.34
CA GLU A 194 17.42 -6.10 11.17
C GLU A 194 16.61 -5.56 9.98
N MET A 195 17.33 -5.16 8.94
CA MET A 195 16.74 -4.60 7.73
C MET A 195 16.90 -5.61 6.59
N SER A 196 15.82 -5.83 5.86
CA SER A 196 15.80 -6.75 4.72
C SER A 196 15.68 -5.96 3.41
N SER A 197 16.63 -6.22 2.51
CA SER A 197 16.71 -5.66 1.16
C SER A 197 16.72 -6.77 0.11
N THR A 198 16.60 -6.41 -1.16
CA THR A 198 16.74 -7.38 -2.27
C THR A 198 18.15 -7.97 -2.36
N SER A 199 19.16 -7.27 -1.83
CA SER A 199 20.55 -7.71 -1.77
C SER A 199 20.92 -8.55 -0.54
N GLY A 200 20.00 -8.73 0.42
CA GLY A 200 20.23 -9.46 1.66
C GLY A 200 19.74 -8.74 2.91
N SER A 201 20.04 -9.31 4.09
CA SER A 201 19.73 -8.70 5.39
C SER A 201 20.96 -8.14 6.08
N PHE A 202 20.75 -7.10 6.88
CA PHE A 202 21.79 -6.49 7.71
C PHE A 202 21.23 -6.16 9.09
N SER A 203 22.01 -6.44 10.12
CA SER A 203 21.62 -6.19 11.50
C SER A 203 22.58 -5.25 12.20
N ALA A 204 22.03 -4.35 13.01
CA ALA A 204 22.79 -3.39 13.80
C ALA A 204 22.12 -3.18 15.16
N THR A 205 22.92 -2.75 16.14
CA THR A 205 22.41 -2.31 17.44
C THR A 205 22.36 -0.79 17.47
N LEU A 206 21.24 -0.24 17.92
CA LEU A 206 21.02 1.19 18.06
C LEU A 206 20.66 1.52 19.50
N THR A 207 21.50 2.34 20.16
CA THR A 207 21.15 2.92 21.46
C THR A 207 20.01 3.94 21.32
N PRO A 208 19.33 4.34 22.42
CA PRO A 208 18.32 5.39 22.37
C PRO A 208 18.85 6.65 21.67
N GLY A 209 18.09 7.15 20.69
CA GLY A 209 18.44 8.33 19.88
C GLY A 209 19.50 8.10 18.80
N GLN A 210 20.08 6.91 18.69
CA GLN A 210 21.08 6.62 17.66
C GLN A 210 20.42 6.38 16.29
N CYS A 211 21.07 6.92 15.27
CA CYS A 211 20.66 6.75 13.87
C CYS A 211 21.71 5.96 13.08
N LEU A 212 21.21 5.17 12.14
CA LEU A 212 21.97 4.43 11.16
C LEU A 212 21.74 5.05 9.79
N ALA A 213 22.81 5.46 9.10
CA ALA A 213 22.74 5.96 7.74
C ALA A 213 23.25 4.90 6.76
N PRO A 214 22.45 4.45 5.77
CA PRO A 214 22.93 3.60 4.69
C PRO A 214 24.12 4.24 3.95
N GLY A 215 25.18 3.45 3.75
CA GLY A 215 26.45 3.91 3.17
C GLY A 215 27.43 4.53 4.16
N ALA A 216 27.09 4.61 5.45
CA ALA A 216 28.09 4.86 6.50
C ALA A 216 29.06 3.67 6.66
N GLY A 217 30.25 3.93 7.22
CA GLY A 217 31.26 2.89 7.43
C GLY A 217 30.71 1.68 8.21
N GLY A 218 30.86 0.48 7.66
CA GLY A 218 30.36 -0.77 8.24
C GLY A 218 28.93 -1.15 7.84
N VAL A 219 28.24 -0.33 7.04
CA VAL A 219 26.91 -0.65 6.50
C VAL A 219 27.04 -1.18 5.06
N PRO A 220 26.52 -2.39 4.76
CA PRO A 220 26.57 -2.96 3.42
C PRO A 220 25.89 -2.08 2.37
N ALA A 221 26.42 -2.11 1.14
CA ALA A 221 25.76 -1.52 0.00
C ALA A 221 24.40 -2.20 -0.26
N GLY A 222 23.43 -1.43 -0.76
CA GLY A 222 22.09 -1.93 -1.12
C GLY A 222 21.09 -1.93 0.04
N ILE A 223 21.51 -1.71 1.29
CA ILE A 223 20.58 -1.64 2.43
C ILE A 223 19.66 -0.42 2.38
N ASP A 224 20.04 0.61 1.63
CA ASP A 224 19.22 1.77 1.31
C ASP A 224 17.95 1.40 0.52
N SER A 225 17.92 0.20 -0.08
CA SER A 225 16.74 -0.39 -0.71
C SER A 225 15.87 -1.22 0.26
N ALA A 226 16.20 -1.29 1.54
CA ALA A 226 15.43 -2.05 2.53
C ALA A 226 13.95 -1.60 2.57
N ARG A 227 13.06 -2.58 2.76
CA ARG A 227 11.61 -2.35 2.84
C ARG A 227 10.95 -2.92 4.07
N VAL A 228 11.64 -3.81 4.78
CA VAL A 228 11.15 -4.40 6.02
C VAL A 228 12.19 -4.16 7.11
N VAL A 229 11.72 -3.67 8.25
CA VAL A 229 12.53 -3.46 9.45
C VAL A 229 11.97 -4.34 10.55
N ASN A 230 12.79 -5.27 11.02
CA ASN A 230 12.56 -6.04 12.23
C ASN A 230 13.29 -5.35 13.38
N VAL A 231 12.66 -5.27 14.54
CA VAL A 231 13.26 -4.66 15.73
C VAL A 231 13.01 -5.57 16.91
N ARG A 232 14.01 -5.71 17.77
CA ARG A 232 13.88 -6.34 19.07
C ARG A 232 14.55 -5.49 20.13
N SER A 233 13.94 -5.42 21.32
CA SER A 233 14.61 -4.83 22.48
C SER A 233 15.80 -5.69 22.90
N LEU A 234 16.92 -5.05 23.26
CA LEU A 234 18.04 -5.73 23.90
C LEU A 234 17.85 -5.89 25.41
N ILE A 235 16.82 -5.24 25.97
CA ILE A 235 16.39 -5.38 27.35
C ILE A 235 15.08 -6.18 27.35
N PRO A 236 15.04 -7.38 27.94
CA PRO A 236 13.81 -8.15 28.06
C PRO A 236 12.73 -7.34 28.80
N ASP A 237 11.51 -7.36 28.29
CA ASP A 237 10.35 -6.81 28.99
C ASP A 237 9.91 -7.85 30.06
N PRO A 238 10.06 -7.57 31.36
CA PRO A 238 9.78 -8.54 32.41
C PRO A 238 8.29 -8.83 32.56
N ALA A 239 7.40 -7.97 32.04
CA ALA A 239 5.97 -8.21 32.04
C ALA A 239 5.51 -9.05 30.84
N ALA A 240 6.31 -9.08 29.77
CA ALA A 240 5.97 -9.78 28.54
C ALA A 240 6.04 -11.29 28.72
N HIS A 241 4.95 -11.98 28.41
CA HIS A 241 4.88 -13.43 28.41
C HIS A 241 3.81 -13.91 27.44
N CYS A 242 4.09 -15.03 26.79
CA CYS A 242 3.19 -15.64 25.82
C CYS A 242 2.85 -17.05 26.30
N SER A 243 1.75 -17.19 27.03
CA SER A 243 1.22 -18.47 27.51
C SER A 243 -0.15 -18.73 26.88
N ALA A 244 -0.35 -19.95 26.39
CA ALA A 244 -1.67 -20.39 25.93
C ALA A 244 -2.63 -20.66 27.11
N LEU A 245 -2.11 -20.82 28.32
CA LEU A 245 -2.88 -21.21 29.51
C LEU A 245 -3.21 -20.03 30.42
N ASP A 246 -2.26 -19.08 30.58
CA ASP A 246 -2.36 -17.99 31.56
C ASP A 246 -2.72 -16.64 30.93
N GLY A 247 -2.91 -16.62 29.61
CA GLY A 247 -3.05 -15.41 28.82
C GLY A 247 -1.72 -14.93 28.23
N ALA A 248 -1.83 -14.03 27.26
CA ALA A 248 -0.70 -13.46 26.55
C ALA A 248 -0.59 -11.98 26.86
N ILE A 249 0.55 -11.57 27.43
CA ILE A 249 0.95 -10.17 27.53
C ILE A 249 2.10 -9.96 26.55
N PRO A 250 1.85 -9.37 25.36
CA PRO A 250 2.91 -9.07 24.42
C PRO A 250 3.87 -8.02 24.98
N PRO A 251 5.10 -7.91 24.43
CA PRO A 251 6.04 -6.89 24.87
C PRO A 251 5.53 -5.49 24.50
N ALA A 252 6.06 -4.46 25.15
CA ALA A 252 5.78 -3.09 24.74
C ALA A 252 6.14 -2.85 23.25
N ALA A 253 5.31 -2.05 22.57
CA ALA A 253 5.58 -1.67 21.19
C ALA A 253 6.85 -0.84 21.09
N LEU A 254 7.65 -1.10 20.05
CA LEU A 254 8.86 -0.33 19.74
C LEU A 254 8.60 0.61 18.57
N ARG A 255 9.34 1.70 18.50
CA ARG A 255 9.21 2.73 17.48
C ARG A 255 10.56 3.04 16.85
N THR A 256 10.63 3.04 15.53
CA THR A 256 11.77 3.57 14.80
C THR A 256 11.32 4.72 13.91
N ARG A 257 12.24 5.61 13.54
CA ARG A 257 11.98 6.65 12.55
C ARG A 257 12.84 6.40 11.34
N VAL A 258 12.25 6.40 10.16
CA VAL A 258 12.97 6.32 8.89
C VAL A 258 12.88 7.64 8.15
N ARG A 259 13.99 8.04 7.55
CA ARG A 259 14.05 9.14 6.59
C ARG A 259 14.26 8.60 5.20
N LEU A 260 13.40 9.03 4.29
CA LEU A 260 13.38 8.60 2.90
C LEU A 260 13.71 9.79 2.00
N ALA A 261 14.47 9.53 0.93
CA ALA A 261 14.78 10.52 -0.10
C ALA A 261 14.99 9.86 -1.46
N CYS A 262 14.93 10.66 -2.52
CA CYS A 262 15.31 10.24 -3.86
C CYS A 262 16.83 10.02 -3.97
N ARG A 263 17.24 8.94 -4.63
CA ARG A 263 18.63 8.65 -4.97
C ARG A 263 18.76 8.04 -6.36
#